data_AF-V5BQP4-F1
#
_entry.id   AF-V5BQP4-F1
#
_cell.length_a   1.000
_cell.length_b   1.000
_cell.length_c   1.000
_cell.angle_alpha   90.00
_cell.angle_beta   90.00
_cell.angle_gamma   90.00
#
_symmetry.space_group_name_H-M   'P 1'
#
loop_
_entity.id
_entity.type
_entity.pdbx_description
1 polymer ?
#
loop_
_entity_poly.entity_id
_entity_poly.type
_entity_poly.pdbx_seq_one_letter_code
_entity_poly.pdbx_strand_id
1 'polypeptide(L)'
;MASLGYTRTYNLALLGLSAAFALSGCSISDSAGSISDSAGSIANSSESISDSSTSSSKSDEKKKKIDDNRYENEVQDFTVTYMRTNASHGDQNAFMKGISDVASQNGIVDWEANPKTYRAIGKGLKKARISTTQLDSYKKKLSNGDSGKMEDIQEGYDN
;
A
#
# COMPACT_ATOMS: atom_id res chain seq x y z
N MET A 1 -21.11 -18.71 -68.80
CA MET A 1 -20.65 -17.31 -68.95
C MET A 1 -19.86 -16.93 -67.71
N ALA A 2 -18.88 -16.02 -67.84
CA ALA A 2 -17.81 -15.82 -66.87
C ALA A 2 -17.84 -14.42 -66.21
N SER A 3 -16.82 -14.16 -65.38
CA SER A 3 -16.47 -12.89 -64.69
C SER A 3 -17.18 -12.67 -63.34
N LEU A 4 -16.52 -12.85 -62.19
CA LEU A 4 -15.44 -12.06 -61.54
C LEU A 4 -15.90 -10.67 -61.01
N GLY A 5 -15.69 -10.46 -59.71
CA GLY A 5 -16.14 -9.28 -58.97
C GLY A 5 -15.42 -9.05 -57.62
N TYR A 6 -14.09 -8.94 -57.66
CA TYR A 6 -13.20 -8.29 -56.68
C TYR A 6 -13.38 -8.53 -55.16
N THR A 7 -12.46 -9.34 -54.61
CA THR A 7 -11.89 -9.05 -53.29
C THR A 7 -11.14 -7.70 -53.32
N ARG A 8 -11.56 -6.73 -52.50
CA ARG A 8 -10.81 -5.48 -52.31
C ARG A 8 -9.92 -5.57 -51.07
N THR A 9 -8.65 -5.85 -51.29
CA THR A 9 -7.61 -5.89 -50.28
C THR A 9 -7.00 -4.51 -50.01
N TYR A 10 -6.29 -4.41 -48.88
CA TYR A 10 -5.31 -3.40 -48.50
C TYR A 10 -5.77 -1.93 -48.35
N ASN A 11 -5.82 -1.50 -47.08
CA ASN A 11 -5.34 -0.17 -46.70
C ASN A 11 -4.07 -0.37 -45.86
N LEU A 12 -2.90 -0.26 -46.49
CA LEU A 12 -1.67 0.07 -45.75
C LEU A 12 -1.74 1.56 -45.41
N ALA A 13 -1.88 1.89 -44.13
CA ALA A 13 -1.53 3.22 -43.62
C ALA A 13 -0.10 3.15 -43.05
N LEU A 14 0.81 3.89 -43.68
CA LEU A 14 2.24 3.83 -43.44
C LEU A 14 2.67 4.74 -42.26
N LEU A 15 3.67 4.27 -41.50
CA LEU A 15 4.77 5.02 -40.89
C LEU A 15 4.55 6.38 -40.17
N GLY A 16 4.95 6.40 -38.89
CA GLY A 16 5.68 7.52 -38.28
C GLY A 16 5.43 7.71 -36.78
N LEU A 17 6.36 8.21 -35.95
CA LEU A 17 7.83 8.32 -36.10
C LEU A 17 8.43 8.65 -34.70
N SER A 18 9.50 7.93 -34.33
CA SER A 18 10.48 8.24 -33.27
C SER A 18 10.03 8.26 -31.80
N ALA A 19 10.89 7.65 -30.97
CA ALA A 19 10.89 7.79 -29.52
C ALA A 19 11.58 9.09 -29.06
N ALA A 20 11.31 9.48 -27.82
CA ALA A 20 12.14 10.39 -27.05
C ALA A 20 12.24 9.87 -25.59
N PHE A 21 13.25 9.04 -25.32
CA PHE A 21 13.64 8.71 -23.94
C PHE A 21 14.43 9.90 -23.36
N ALA A 22 13.82 10.66 -22.45
CA ALA A 22 14.54 11.65 -21.66
C ALA A 22 15.14 10.98 -20.41
N LEU A 23 16.36 10.45 -20.55
CA LEU A 23 17.16 9.98 -19.42
C LEU A 23 17.89 11.18 -18.78
N SER A 24 17.37 11.69 -17.66
CA SER A 24 18.11 12.61 -16.78
C SER A 24 18.98 11.77 -15.83
N GLY A 25 20.29 11.70 -16.10
CA GLY A 25 21.23 10.90 -15.30
C GLY A 25 22.02 11.70 -14.26
N CYS A 26 22.62 10.96 -13.31
CA CYS A 26 23.80 11.28 -12.47
C CYS A 26 23.66 12.48 -11.47
N SER A 27 23.84 12.34 -10.15
CA SER A 27 24.93 11.76 -9.31
C SER A 27 26.03 12.79 -8.91
N ILE A 28 26.72 12.49 -7.79
CA ILE A 28 27.82 13.22 -7.09
C ILE A 28 27.32 14.41 -6.21
N SER A 29 27.75 14.66 -4.95
CA SER A 29 28.85 14.12 -4.11
C SER A 29 28.53 14.06 -2.59
N ASP A 30 29.40 13.40 -1.81
CA ASP A 30 29.52 13.44 -0.34
C ASP A 30 29.69 14.82 0.32
N SER A 31 29.33 14.91 1.61
CA SER A 31 30.18 15.57 2.62
C SER A 31 29.92 14.99 4.02
N ALA A 32 30.92 14.28 4.56
CA ALA A 32 30.97 13.97 5.98
C ALA A 32 31.28 15.25 6.78
N GLY A 33 30.45 15.56 7.78
CA GLY A 33 30.62 16.73 8.65
C GLY A 33 30.14 16.38 10.05
N SER A 34 31.06 16.34 11.01
CA SER A 34 30.82 15.94 12.40
C SER A 34 30.57 17.15 13.30
N ILE A 35 29.84 16.92 14.40
CA ILE A 35 29.74 17.68 15.68
C ILE A 35 29.36 19.18 15.71
N SER A 36 28.43 19.48 16.63
CA SER A 36 28.22 20.77 17.33
C SER A 36 27.73 21.98 16.50
N ASP A 37 26.99 22.97 17.03
CA ASP A 37 26.59 23.26 18.42
C ASP A 37 25.14 23.82 18.55
N SER A 38 24.73 24.15 19.77
CA SER A 38 23.33 24.44 20.18
C SER A 38 22.83 25.88 19.98
N ALA A 39 21.49 26.02 20.14
CA ALA A 39 20.74 27.15 20.72
C ALA A 39 20.19 28.27 19.79
N GLY A 40 19.06 28.86 20.20
CA GLY A 40 18.43 30.04 19.59
C GLY A 40 17.27 29.70 18.63
N SER A 41 16.14 29.11 19.05
CA SER A 41 15.11 29.67 19.95
C SER A 41 14.27 30.82 19.36
N ILE A 42 12.95 30.71 19.55
CA ILE A 42 11.89 31.76 19.60
C ILE A 42 11.02 31.96 18.34
N ALA A 43 9.76 31.50 18.51
CA ALA A 43 8.47 32.05 18.07
C ALA A 43 8.34 32.66 16.67
N ASN A 44 7.33 32.27 15.88
CA ASN A 44 5.91 32.58 16.13
C ASN A 44 4.97 31.72 15.24
N SER A 45 3.74 31.33 15.60
CA SER A 45 2.98 31.41 16.86
C SER A 45 1.81 30.38 16.85
N SER A 46 1.33 30.04 18.05
CA SER A 46 -0.02 29.55 18.46
C SER A 46 -1.15 29.50 17.40
N GLU A 47 -2.10 28.55 17.42
CA GLU A 47 -3.02 28.10 18.49
C GLU A 47 -3.60 26.69 18.12
N SER A 48 -4.07 25.76 18.98
CA SER A 48 -4.14 25.56 20.44
C SER A 48 -4.38 24.03 20.69
N ILE A 49 -3.74 23.33 21.65
CA ILE A 49 -4.15 23.07 23.07
C ILE A 49 -5.55 22.39 23.14
N SER A 50 -5.83 21.22 23.77
CA SER A 50 -5.22 20.43 24.88
C SER A 50 -5.27 18.90 24.58
N ASP A 51 -4.81 17.93 25.40
CA ASP A 51 -4.48 17.94 26.84
C ASP A 51 -3.40 16.90 27.23
N SER A 52 -2.84 17.06 28.43
CA SER A 52 -1.64 16.36 28.93
C SER A 52 -1.97 15.00 29.60
N SER A 53 -1.07 14.01 29.71
CA SER A 53 -0.05 14.02 30.78
C SER A 53 0.97 12.86 30.70
N THR A 54 2.24 13.21 30.93
CA THR A 54 3.20 12.52 31.82
C THR A 54 3.41 11.00 31.68
N SER A 55 4.53 10.59 31.07
CA SER A 55 5.65 10.00 31.83
C SER A 55 6.91 9.83 30.98
N SER A 56 8.05 10.06 31.64
CA SER A 56 9.42 10.15 31.11
C SER A 56 10.00 8.82 30.62
N SER A 57 11.09 8.94 29.84
CA SER A 57 11.96 7.85 29.37
C SER A 57 11.35 6.91 28.31
N LYS A 58 12.23 6.31 27.49
CA LYS A 58 11.92 5.48 26.30
C LYS A 58 11.32 6.24 25.10
N SER A 59 12.16 7.02 24.41
CA SER A 59 11.77 7.80 23.22
C SER A 59 11.52 6.92 21.98
N ASP A 60 12.34 5.87 21.78
CA ASP A 60 12.33 5.06 20.56
C ASP A 60 11.12 4.09 20.49
N GLU A 61 10.75 3.47 21.62
CA GLU A 61 9.59 2.57 21.70
C GLU A 61 8.27 3.30 21.38
N LYS A 62 8.10 4.55 21.84
CA LYS A 62 6.88 5.33 21.59
C LYS A 62 6.77 5.74 20.12
N LYS A 63 7.87 6.18 19.50
CA LYS A 63 7.88 6.53 18.07
C LYS A 63 7.54 5.31 17.20
N LYS A 64 8.20 4.17 17.43
CA LYS A 64 7.90 2.93 16.71
C LYS A 64 6.44 2.49 16.87
N LYS A 65 5.86 2.61 18.07
CA LYS A 65 4.45 2.24 18.32
C LYS A 65 3.44 3.13 17.59
N ILE A 66 3.80 4.39 17.28
CA ILE A 66 2.97 5.31 16.49
C ILE A 66 3.04 4.93 15.00
N ASP A 67 4.24 4.70 14.46
CA ASP A 67 4.45 4.26 13.06
C ASP A 67 3.81 2.90 12.77
N ASP A 68 4.03 1.88 13.61
CA ASP A 68 3.42 0.55 13.48
C ASP A 68 1.88 0.63 13.37
N ASN A 69 1.25 1.50 14.18
CA ASN A 69 -0.19 1.68 14.18
C ASN A 69 -0.67 2.40 12.92
N ARG A 70 0.10 3.38 12.40
CA ARG A 70 -0.22 4.08 11.16
C ARG A 70 -0.32 3.11 9.99
N TYR A 71 0.69 2.27 9.78
CA TYR A 71 0.69 1.29 8.70
C TYR A 71 -0.48 0.30 8.78
N GLU A 72 -0.76 -0.26 9.96
CA GLU A 72 -1.90 -1.17 10.16
C GLU A 72 -3.25 -0.49 9.81
N ASN A 73 -3.43 0.79 10.16
CA ASN A 73 -4.65 1.54 9.82
C ASN A 73 -4.76 1.86 8.32
N GLU A 74 -3.66 2.24 7.65
CA GLU A 74 -3.65 2.49 6.20
C GLU A 74 -3.97 1.22 5.40
N VAL A 75 -3.42 0.06 5.81
CA VAL A 75 -3.78 -1.26 5.24
C VAL A 75 -5.26 -1.59 5.48
N GLN A 76 -5.79 -1.31 6.68
CA GLN A 76 -7.20 -1.53 7.00
C GLN A 76 -8.11 -0.69 6.09
N ASP A 77 -7.82 0.60 5.94
CA ASP A 77 -8.67 1.52 5.17
C ASP A 77 -8.53 1.35 3.66
N PHE A 78 -7.35 0.99 3.16
CA PHE A 78 -7.21 0.49 1.78
C PHE A 78 -8.09 -0.74 1.56
N THR A 79 -8.03 -1.73 2.47
CA THR A 79 -8.82 -2.96 2.36
C THR A 79 -10.32 -2.66 2.35
N VAL A 80 -10.79 -1.79 3.25
CA VAL A 80 -12.20 -1.37 3.30
C VAL A 80 -12.63 -0.68 2.00
N THR A 81 -11.80 0.22 1.50
CA THR A 81 -12.08 0.96 0.27
C THR A 81 -12.16 0.02 -0.92
N TYR A 82 -11.15 -0.84 -1.08
CA TYR A 82 -11.07 -1.82 -2.17
C TYR A 82 -12.29 -2.76 -2.18
N MET A 83 -12.68 -3.31 -1.02
CA MET A 83 -13.81 -4.25 -0.94
C MET A 83 -15.14 -3.59 -1.30
N ARG A 84 -15.31 -2.30 -0.97
CA ARG A 84 -16.52 -1.53 -1.30
C ARG A 84 -16.57 -1.15 -2.78
N THR A 85 -15.43 -0.86 -3.41
CA THR A 85 -15.37 -0.48 -4.83
C THR A 85 -15.36 -1.67 -5.79
N ASN A 86 -14.80 -2.82 -5.39
CA ASN A 86 -14.61 -4.00 -6.24
C ASN A 86 -15.46 -5.22 -5.85
N ALA A 87 -16.56 -5.01 -5.11
CA ALA A 87 -17.37 -6.07 -4.49
C ALA A 87 -17.77 -7.25 -5.41
N SER A 88 -17.95 -7.01 -6.71
CA SER A 88 -18.35 -8.03 -7.69
C SER A 88 -17.21 -8.66 -8.48
N HIS A 89 -16.04 -8.01 -8.59
CA HIS A 89 -14.98 -8.35 -9.55
C HIS A 89 -13.56 -8.14 -9.03
N GLY A 90 -13.33 -8.29 -7.72
CA GLY A 90 -12.03 -8.07 -7.08
C GLY A 90 -10.88 -8.89 -7.71
N ASP A 91 -9.99 -8.19 -8.40
CA ASP A 91 -8.68 -8.70 -8.86
C ASP A 91 -7.69 -8.76 -7.69
N GLN A 92 -7.34 -9.98 -7.30
CA GLN A 92 -6.35 -10.27 -6.27
C GLN A 92 -4.99 -9.60 -6.54
N ASN A 93 -4.55 -9.50 -7.80
CA ASN A 93 -3.25 -8.90 -8.11
C ASN A 93 -3.27 -7.39 -7.88
N ALA A 94 -4.34 -6.71 -8.28
CA ALA A 94 -4.54 -5.29 -7.97
C ALA A 94 -4.63 -5.03 -6.45
N PHE A 95 -5.26 -5.94 -5.68
CA PHE A 95 -5.30 -5.85 -4.22
C PHE A 95 -3.90 -5.97 -3.60
N MET A 96 -3.17 -7.04 -3.91
CA MET A 96 -1.83 -7.30 -3.35
C MET A 96 -0.84 -6.20 -3.76
N LYS A 97 -0.95 -5.67 -4.99
CA LYS A 97 -0.18 -4.49 -5.40
C LYS A 97 -0.48 -3.27 -4.54
N GLY A 98 -1.75 -2.96 -4.30
CA GLY A 98 -2.12 -1.82 -3.44
C GLY A 98 -1.63 -1.96 -2.00
N ILE A 99 -1.63 -3.17 -1.44
CA ILE A 99 -0.99 -3.45 -0.14
C ILE A 99 0.52 -3.18 -0.20
N SER A 100 1.19 -3.59 -1.28
CA SER A 100 2.62 -3.31 -1.51
C SER A 100 2.92 -1.82 -1.67
N ASP A 101 2.02 -1.06 -2.30
CA ASP A 101 2.15 0.40 -2.45
C ASP A 101 2.00 1.10 -1.08
N VAL A 102 1.05 0.68 -0.24
CA VAL A 102 0.91 1.16 1.16
C VAL A 102 2.13 0.79 2.01
N ALA A 103 2.64 -0.44 1.89
CA ALA A 103 3.85 -0.88 2.59
C ALA A 103 5.07 -0.03 2.20
N SER A 104 5.26 0.19 0.90
CA SER A 104 6.37 1.01 0.37
C SER A 104 6.31 2.46 0.86
N GLN A 105 5.11 3.05 0.95
CA GLN A 105 4.90 4.40 1.51
C GLN A 105 5.24 4.51 3.00
N ASN A 106 5.19 3.39 3.73
CA ASN A 106 5.59 3.28 5.14
C ASN A 106 7.03 2.72 5.31
N GLY A 107 7.81 2.58 4.23
CA GLY A 107 9.18 2.06 4.27
C GLY A 107 9.29 0.55 4.54
N ILE A 108 8.19 -0.20 4.41
CA ILE A 108 8.14 -1.65 4.65
C ILE A 108 8.32 -2.38 3.31
N VAL A 109 9.41 -3.13 3.19
CA VAL A 109 9.74 -3.90 1.98
C VAL A 109 9.14 -5.30 2.05
N ASP A 110 9.43 -6.06 3.11
CA ASP A 110 8.94 -7.44 3.31
C ASP A 110 7.63 -7.46 4.11
N TRP A 111 6.57 -6.91 3.51
CA TRP A 111 5.24 -6.91 4.13
C TRP A 111 4.56 -8.28 4.04
N GLU A 112 4.97 -9.13 3.09
CA GLU A 112 4.41 -10.47 2.90
C GLU A 112 4.88 -11.46 3.97
N ALA A 113 6.02 -11.22 4.65
CA ALA A 113 6.39 -11.96 5.86
C ALA A 113 5.80 -11.37 7.15
N ASN A 114 5.12 -10.22 7.10
CA ASN A 114 4.68 -9.51 8.29
C ASN A 114 3.24 -9.91 8.72
N PRO A 115 3.05 -10.60 9.85
CA PRO A 115 1.72 -11.04 10.32
C PRO A 115 0.77 -9.88 10.59
N LYS A 116 1.29 -8.69 10.94
CA LYS A 116 0.48 -7.48 11.18
C LYS A 116 -0.27 -7.04 9.93
N THR A 117 0.30 -7.21 8.74
CA THR A 117 -0.34 -6.86 7.47
C THR A 117 -1.59 -7.70 7.25
N TYR A 118 -1.49 -9.01 7.50
CA TYR A 118 -2.60 -9.96 7.36
C TYR A 118 -3.68 -9.72 8.42
N ARG A 119 -3.31 -9.38 9.66
CA ARG A 119 -4.25 -8.93 10.70
C ARG A 119 -4.97 -7.63 10.31
N ALA A 120 -4.25 -6.65 9.77
CA ALA A 120 -4.85 -5.40 9.30
C ALA A 120 -5.83 -5.62 8.11
N ILE A 121 -5.50 -6.53 7.20
CA ILE A 121 -6.42 -7.00 6.14
C ILE A 121 -7.67 -7.61 6.77
N GLY A 122 -7.54 -8.51 7.76
CA GLY A 122 -8.67 -9.09 8.50
C GLY A 122 -9.60 -8.04 9.11
N LYS A 123 -9.03 -7.08 9.85
CA LYS A 123 -9.76 -5.92 10.42
C LYS A 123 -10.47 -5.11 9.33
N GLY A 124 -9.87 -5.04 8.13
CA GLY A 124 -10.41 -4.36 6.96
C GLY A 124 -11.61 -5.09 6.36
N LEU A 125 -11.53 -6.41 6.18
CA LEU A 125 -12.62 -7.26 5.72
C LEU A 125 -13.84 -7.17 6.67
N LYS A 126 -13.62 -7.16 7.98
CA LYS A 126 -14.67 -6.96 9.01
C LYS A 126 -15.35 -5.59 8.87
N LYS A 127 -14.56 -4.51 8.80
CA LYS A 127 -15.02 -3.11 8.63
C LYS A 127 -15.68 -2.88 7.26
N ALA A 128 -15.37 -3.71 6.26
CA ALA A 128 -16.05 -3.77 4.96
C ALA A 128 -17.38 -4.55 4.97
N ARG A 129 -17.75 -5.22 6.09
CA ARG A 129 -18.93 -6.08 6.22
C ARG A 129 -18.90 -7.32 5.30
N ILE A 130 -17.71 -7.83 4.97
CA ILE A 130 -17.57 -9.15 4.33
C ILE A 130 -18.18 -10.21 5.24
N SER A 131 -18.95 -11.16 4.69
CA SER A 131 -19.56 -12.22 5.50
C SER A 131 -18.56 -13.31 5.87
N THR A 132 -18.81 -14.04 6.97
CA THR A 132 -17.99 -15.21 7.36
C THR A 132 -17.95 -16.28 6.27
N THR A 133 -19.05 -16.49 5.54
CA THR A 133 -19.10 -17.39 4.38
C THR A 133 -18.16 -16.98 3.24
N GLN A 134 -17.94 -15.67 3.04
CA GLN A 134 -16.98 -15.15 2.06
C GLN A 134 -15.55 -15.13 2.62
N LEU A 135 -15.38 -14.99 3.94
CA LEU A 135 -14.07 -14.86 4.60
C LEU A 135 -13.12 -16.01 4.25
N ASP A 136 -13.58 -17.26 4.22
CA ASP A 136 -12.75 -18.42 3.84
C ASP A 136 -12.18 -18.31 2.42
N SER A 137 -12.98 -17.78 1.48
CA SER A 137 -12.53 -17.51 0.11
C SER A 137 -11.49 -16.39 0.05
N TYR A 138 -11.65 -15.32 0.85
CA TYR A 138 -10.65 -14.25 0.94
C TYR A 138 -9.37 -14.72 1.63
N LYS A 139 -9.46 -15.41 2.77
CA LYS A 139 -8.33 -16.02 3.48
C LYS A 139 -7.49 -16.85 2.53
N LYS A 140 -8.08 -17.82 1.82
CA LYS A 140 -7.35 -18.70 0.90
C LYS A 140 -6.70 -17.95 -0.27
N LYS A 141 -7.37 -16.94 -0.84
CA LYS A 141 -6.84 -16.11 -1.92
C LYS A 141 -5.66 -15.26 -1.47
N LEU A 142 -5.86 -14.43 -0.43
CA LEU A 142 -4.90 -13.42 0.01
C LEU A 142 -3.66 -14.00 0.72
N SER A 143 -3.79 -15.19 1.31
CA SER A 143 -2.65 -15.96 1.87
C SER A 143 -1.86 -16.75 0.81
N ASN A 144 -2.36 -16.85 -0.42
CA ASN A 144 -1.94 -17.85 -1.40
C ASN A 144 -1.99 -19.32 -0.88
N GLY A 145 -2.88 -19.59 0.09
CA GLY A 145 -3.04 -20.90 0.72
C GLY A 145 -2.14 -21.17 1.93
N ASP A 146 -1.31 -20.21 2.35
CA ASP A 146 -0.49 -20.32 3.56
C ASP A 146 -1.34 -20.29 4.84
N SER A 147 -1.22 -21.32 5.68
CA SER A 147 -2.08 -21.47 6.86
C SER A 147 -1.83 -20.41 7.95
N GLY A 148 -0.59 -19.95 8.12
CA GLY A 148 -0.26 -18.92 9.11
C GLY A 148 -0.87 -17.57 8.72
N LYS A 149 -0.73 -17.19 7.45
CA LYS A 149 -1.36 -15.98 6.89
C LYS A 149 -2.90 -16.07 6.94
N MET A 150 -3.48 -17.25 6.74
CA MET A 150 -4.93 -17.46 6.92
C MET A 150 -5.37 -17.26 8.38
N GLU A 151 -4.57 -17.70 9.35
CA GLU A 151 -4.81 -17.51 10.78
C GLU A 151 -4.66 -16.04 11.19
N ASP A 152 -3.64 -15.33 10.70
CA ASP A 152 -3.49 -13.88 10.92
C ASP A 152 -4.67 -13.06 10.36
N ILE A 153 -5.18 -13.41 9.17
CA ILE A 153 -6.40 -12.78 8.63
C ILE A 153 -7.61 -13.08 9.52
N GLN A 154 -7.72 -14.31 10.05
CA GLN A 154 -8.81 -14.71 10.96
C GLN A 154 -8.74 -13.93 12.28
N GLU A 155 -7.58 -13.89 12.94
CA GLU A 155 -7.33 -13.12 14.16
C GLU A 155 -7.68 -11.64 13.94
N GLY A 156 -7.25 -11.06 12.82
CA GLY A 156 -7.58 -9.70 12.45
C GLY A 156 -9.08 -9.46 12.22
N TYR A 157 -9.80 -10.44 11.68
CA TYR A 157 -11.23 -10.33 11.42
C TYR A 157 -12.07 -10.48 12.71
N ASP A 158 -11.62 -11.29 13.67
CA ASP A 158 -12.35 -11.55 14.91
C ASP A 158 -12.23 -10.42 15.93
N ASN A 159 -11.13 -9.66 15.92
CA ASN A 159 -10.92 -8.40 16.68
C ASN A 159 -11.68 -7.21 16.08
#